data_AF-A0A7K4DGY0-F1
#
_entry.id   AF-A0A7K4DGY0-F1
#
_cell.length_a   1.000
_cell.length_b   1.000
_cell.length_c   1.000
_cell.angle_alpha   90.00
_cell.angle_beta   90.00
_cell.angle_gamma   90.00
#
_symmetry.space_group_name_H-M   'P 1'
#
loop_
_entity.id
_entity.type
_entity.pdbx_description
1 polymer ?
#
loop_
_entity_poly.entity_id
_entity_poly.type
_entity_poly.pdbx_seq_one_letter_code
_entity_poly.pdbx_strand_id
1 'polypeptide(L)'
;MIPKAGYYQERAPLTYLMVALLLLSGVAGIATAASAADSTTASWVLTLSGVGEEVISADAFQEIKARDGITYTAPDGSVYTGVPLKRLIGMVDDADPTTFNATRAAEGYSIIIRATDWHDRIFSPSDLTDTGFCVADSVNGGLLPKQDGDIKIAPLILVGEDVPPGMGIGNIMDITLTGAAITGETEGAVSVTVIRYDEEGGNVLNATTVDCRWMRDHLPIHGDSATFYSFQGPTFDTADLWNPAEDKNLEKVRETPRGTAISDLCDLVGGMQEGDELRMTSTDGYVVELMYENIYTPKEKQGTAILAWETKKEGFVPEYTGGPALFFLSPDHVFGNQDMKECTDPGYWRYYWCAGTSYPSAAGLAVRNVEKLEIYPHKQADWILNLSGYLAASISKKEFEQGLSCGERAHGHAVTYTDDDGHVWKGMPLYMLVGWVDDACQHDENLVDNKAYNVTLAKNDGYTVVLENADGDIVSFPSSEIMRNRDHLVVNQADNRTFGIDSDIWPLALRGEAVPAEKMIDGITTLTLVYDAAPSSSAKPDAMPAPFPWGAVIAGLTLAGYILRRHS
;
A
#
# COMPACT_ATOMS: atom_id res chain seq x y z
N MET A 1 -4.35 -14.83 -45.98
CA MET A 1 -4.44 -14.00 -47.20
C MET A 1 -5.08 -12.68 -46.76
N ILE A 2 -4.23 -11.64 -46.63
CA ILE A 2 -4.36 -10.17 -46.49
C ILE A 2 -5.78 -9.52 -46.43
N PRO A 3 -6.04 -8.39 -45.71
CA PRO A 3 -5.21 -7.61 -44.76
C PRO A 3 -5.89 -7.23 -43.41
N LYS A 4 -5.07 -6.97 -42.38
CA LYS A 4 -5.39 -6.02 -41.29
C LYS A 4 -4.88 -4.63 -41.70
N ALA A 5 -5.73 -3.62 -41.59
CA ALA A 5 -5.42 -2.23 -41.91
C ALA A 5 -4.49 -1.62 -40.85
N GLY A 6 -3.37 -1.07 -41.29
CA GLY A 6 -2.51 -0.22 -40.48
C GLY A 6 -2.96 1.24 -40.59
N TYR A 7 -2.87 1.98 -39.49
CA TYR A 7 -2.93 3.44 -39.50
C TYR A 7 -1.49 3.97 -39.42
N TYR A 8 -1.00 4.49 -40.54
CA TYR A 8 0.19 5.34 -40.63
C TYR A 8 -0.28 6.80 -40.65
N GLN A 9 0.24 7.63 -39.76
CA GLN A 9 0.15 9.09 -39.87
C GLN A 9 1.41 9.59 -40.57
N GLU A 10 1.28 9.96 -41.85
CA GLU A 10 2.29 10.73 -42.58
C GLU A 10 2.27 12.19 -42.12
N ARG A 11 3.44 12.79 -41.90
CA ARG A 11 3.63 14.24 -42.02
C ARG A 11 4.72 14.54 -43.03
N ALA A 12 4.36 15.39 -43.99
CA ALA A 12 5.13 15.83 -45.14
C ALA A 12 6.34 16.73 -44.77
N PRO A 13 7.37 16.86 -45.64
CA PRO A 13 8.57 17.61 -45.37
C PRO A 13 8.43 19.09 -45.76
N LEU A 14 8.93 20.00 -44.91
CA LEU A 14 9.17 21.40 -45.31
C LEU A 14 10.63 21.55 -45.79
N THR A 15 10.76 21.77 -47.09
CA THR A 15 11.94 22.32 -47.78
C THR A 15 12.09 23.81 -47.50
N TYR A 16 13.30 24.31 -47.19
CA TYR A 16 13.71 25.67 -47.54
C TYR A 16 15.21 25.77 -47.89
N LEU A 17 15.42 25.87 -49.20
CA LEU A 17 16.38 26.61 -50.02
C LEU A 17 17.61 27.30 -49.37
N MET A 18 18.79 26.93 -49.92
CA MET A 18 20.06 27.67 -49.90
C MET A 18 19.96 29.11 -50.41
N VAL A 19 20.79 30.00 -49.83
CA VAL A 19 21.48 31.06 -50.59
C VAL A 19 22.93 31.14 -50.12
N ALA A 20 23.86 30.98 -51.06
CA ALA A 20 25.28 31.26 -50.93
C ALA A 20 25.63 32.47 -51.81
N LEU A 21 26.54 33.35 -51.37
CA LEU A 21 27.55 34.02 -52.21
C LEU A 21 28.52 34.82 -51.28
N LEU A 22 29.81 34.50 -51.09
CA LEU A 22 31.04 34.47 -51.94
C LEU A 22 31.83 35.80 -51.96
N LEU A 23 33.18 35.62 -51.95
CA LEU A 23 34.31 36.52 -52.30
C LEU A 23 35.04 37.19 -51.11
N LEU A 24 36.38 37.25 -50.99
CA LEU A 24 37.51 36.83 -51.84
C LEU A 24 38.82 36.89 -51.00
N SER A 25 39.66 35.85 -51.12
CA SER A 25 41.15 35.80 -51.13
C SER A 25 42.05 36.68 -50.23
N GLY A 26 43.03 36.04 -49.57
CA GLY A 26 44.44 36.48 -49.69
C GLY A 26 45.39 36.36 -48.49
N VAL A 27 46.12 35.24 -48.42
CA VAL A 27 47.54 35.06 -48.03
C VAL A 27 48.02 35.20 -46.55
N ALA A 28 48.32 34.02 -45.99
CA ALA A 28 49.43 33.60 -45.08
C ALA A 28 49.88 34.44 -43.87
N GLY A 29 49.79 33.83 -42.68
CA GLY A 29 50.55 34.19 -41.49
C GLY A 29 50.32 33.20 -40.35
N ILE A 30 51.37 32.52 -39.91
CA ILE A 30 51.40 31.37 -38.99
C ILE A 30 51.02 31.77 -37.56
N ALA A 31 50.06 31.06 -36.96
CA ALA A 31 50.00 30.77 -35.52
C ALA A 31 49.05 29.59 -35.27
N THR A 32 49.58 28.47 -34.81
CA THR A 32 48.81 27.35 -34.28
C THR A 32 48.10 27.78 -32.99
N ALA A 33 46.84 28.20 -33.12
CA ALA A 33 45.94 28.31 -31.98
C ALA A 33 45.12 27.02 -31.94
N ALA A 34 45.34 26.24 -30.88
CA ALA A 34 44.46 25.14 -30.50
C ALA A 34 43.03 25.67 -30.43
N SER A 35 42.14 25.12 -31.26
CA SER A 35 40.70 25.35 -31.08
C SER A 35 40.29 24.61 -29.82
N ALA A 36 40.13 25.36 -28.73
CA ALA A 36 39.30 24.95 -27.61
C ALA A 36 37.91 24.66 -28.18
N ALA A 37 37.61 23.37 -28.37
CA ALA A 37 36.25 22.91 -28.51
C ALA A 37 35.60 23.08 -27.14
N ASP A 38 34.63 23.97 -27.09
CA ASP A 38 33.79 24.29 -25.94
C ASP A 38 32.99 23.04 -25.53
N SER A 39 33.54 22.24 -24.62
CA SER A 39 32.87 21.10 -24.00
C SER A 39 32.10 21.57 -22.78
N THR A 40 30.89 22.07 -22.97
CA THR A 40 29.95 22.23 -21.85
C THR A 40 29.32 20.87 -21.54
N THR A 41 30.10 19.98 -20.92
CA THR A 41 29.56 18.80 -20.22
C THR A 41 28.55 19.31 -19.18
N ALA A 42 27.34 18.78 -19.20
CA ALA A 42 26.32 19.15 -18.22
C ALA A 42 26.87 18.89 -16.81
N SER A 43 26.84 19.89 -15.93
CA SER A 43 27.36 19.76 -14.57
C SER A 43 26.40 18.93 -13.72
N TRP A 44 26.65 17.64 -13.63
CA TRP A 44 25.95 16.73 -12.75
C TRP A 44 26.94 15.96 -11.87
N VAL A 45 26.45 15.46 -10.75
CA VAL A 45 27.21 14.64 -9.80
C VAL A 45 26.43 13.38 -9.48
N LEU A 46 27.11 12.26 -9.40
CA LEU A 46 26.58 10.99 -8.91
C LEU A 46 27.15 10.76 -7.52
N THR A 47 26.29 10.60 -6.52
CA THR A 47 26.69 10.24 -5.16
C THR A 47 26.64 8.73 -5.01
N LEU A 48 27.71 8.15 -4.50
CA LEU A 48 27.80 6.75 -4.12
C LEU A 48 27.98 6.67 -2.61
N SER A 49 27.13 5.90 -1.93
CA SER A 49 27.16 5.74 -0.48
C SER A 49 27.20 4.25 -0.11
N GLY A 50 28.04 3.88 0.85
CA GLY A 50 28.17 2.51 1.35
C GLY A 50 29.06 2.47 2.59
N VAL A 51 30.10 1.61 2.56
CA VAL A 51 31.17 1.63 3.58
C VAL A 51 31.96 2.95 3.51
N GLY A 52 32.15 3.42 2.28
CA GLY A 52 32.68 4.75 1.97
C GLY A 52 31.61 5.64 1.32
N GLU A 53 31.97 6.89 1.09
CA GLU A 53 31.18 7.83 0.30
C GLU A 53 32.05 8.39 -0.81
N GLU A 54 31.53 8.44 -2.04
CA GLU A 54 32.21 8.99 -3.20
C GLU A 54 31.27 9.88 -4.00
N VAL A 55 31.76 11.04 -4.45
CA VAL A 55 31.01 11.96 -5.31
C VAL A 55 31.70 12.02 -6.67
N ILE A 56 31.06 11.45 -7.68
CA ILE A 56 31.58 11.36 -9.04
C ILE A 56 31.02 12.52 -9.87
N SER A 57 31.91 13.41 -10.34
CA SER A 57 31.55 14.43 -11.32
C SER A 57 31.36 13.83 -12.71
N ALA A 58 30.65 14.55 -13.59
CA ALA A 58 30.51 14.16 -15.00
C ALA A 58 31.87 13.85 -15.68
N ASP A 59 32.91 14.64 -15.41
CA ASP A 59 34.24 14.43 -15.98
C ASP A 59 34.92 13.18 -15.39
N ALA A 60 34.82 12.98 -14.06
CA ALA A 60 35.34 11.77 -13.41
C ALA A 60 34.63 10.51 -13.93
N PHE A 61 33.32 10.59 -14.19
CA PHE A 61 32.58 9.52 -14.83
C PHE A 61 33.10 9.19 -16.24
N GLN A 62 33.45 10.20 -17.05
CA GLN A 62 34.07 9.97 -18.35
C GLN A 62 35.43 9.28 -18.22
N GLU A 63 36.23 9.64 -17.21
CA GLU A 63 37.51 8.98 -16.97
C GLU A 63 37.35 7.51 -16.57
N ILE A 64 36.34 7.19 -15.74
CA ILE A 64 36.00 5.81 -15.38
C ILE A 64 35.53 5.06 -16.64
N LYS A 65 34.61 5.65 -17.40
CA LYS A 65 34.09 5.10 -18.67
C LYS A 65 35.20 4.85 -19.70
N ALA A 66 36.23 5.69 -19.76
CA ALA A 66 37.35 5.50 -20.67
C ALA A 66 38.21 4.27 -20.32
N ARG A 67 38.23 3.85 -19.05
CA ARG A 67 38.98 2.67 -18.58
C ARG A 67 38.12 1.41 -18.56
N ASP A 68 36.92 1.52 -18.01
CA ASP A 68 36.07 0.40 -17.60
C ASP A 68 34.70 0.40 -18.29
N GLY A 69 34.50 1.24 -19.31
CA GLY A 69 33.19 1.44 -19.93
C GLY A 69 32.68 0.25 -20.72
N ILE A 70 31.35 0.17 -20.81
CA ILE A 70 30.62 -0.87 -21.53
C ILE A 70 29.58 -0.26 -22.48
N THR A 71 29.14 -1.09 -23.43
CA THR A 71 28.09 -0.75 -24.38
C THR A 71 26.98 -1.78 -24.32
N TYR A 72 25.74 -1.32 -24.30
CA TYR A 72 24.53 -2.14 -24.37
C TYR A 72 23.71 -1.75 -25.60
N THR A 73 23.30 -2.74 -26.41
CA THR A 73 22.41 -2.52 -27.56
C THR A 73 21.01 -3.00 -27.20
N ALA A 74 20.06 -2.08 -27.10
CA ALA A 74 18.69 -2.37 -26.78
C ALA A 74 17.94 -3.03 -27.97
N PRO A 75 16.81 -3.73 -27.72
CA PRO A 75 16.05 -4.41 -28.78
C PRO A 75 15.52 -3.50 -29.89
N ASP A 76 15.35 -2.21 -29.62
CA ASP A 76 14.95 -1.18 -30.58
C ASP A 76 16.12 -0.70 -31.47
N GLY A 77 17.33 -1.20 -31.22
CA GLY A 77 18.57 -0.83 -31.92
C GLY A 77 19.32 0.33 -31.29
N SER A 78 18.82 0.92 -30.20
CA SER A 78 19.51 2.00 -29.48
C SER A 78 20.76 1.48 -28.78
N VAL A 79 21.89 2.18 -28.96
CA VAL A 79 23.20 1.78 -28.42
C VAL A 79 23.59 2.70 -27.27
N TYR A 80 23.49 2.20 -26.04
CA TYR A 80 23.85 2.91 -24.82
C TYR A 80 25.31 2.65 -24.44
N THR A 81 26.04 3.68 -24.01
CA THR A 81 27.42 3.53 -23.54
C THR A 81 27.58 4.21 -22.18
N GLY A 82 28.26 3.53 -21.26
CA GLY A 82 28.30 3.89 -19.84
C GLY A 82 29.35 3.14 -19.04
N VAL A 83 29.18 3.13 -17.71
CA VAL A 83 30.02 2.40 -16.75
C VAL A 83 29.22 1.22 -16.18
N PRO A 84 29.84 0.03 -15.97
CA PRO A 84 29.18 -1.06 -15.27
C PRO A 84 28.75 -0.67 -13.85
N LEU A 85 27.52 -0.99 -13.45
CA LEU A 85 27.03 -0.74 -12.09
C LEU A 85 27.95 -1.38 -11.04
N LYS A 86 28.42 -2.61 -11.30
CA LYS A 86 29.35 -3.35 -10.44
C LYS A 86 30.66 -2.58 -10.19
N ARG A 87 31.14 -1.82 -11.19
CA ARG A 87 32.35 -1.00 -11.06
C ARG A 87 32.12 0.21 -10.15
N LEU A 88 30.94 0.83 -10.25
CA LEU A 88 30.57 1.99 -9.43
C LEU A 88 30.39 1.58 -7.97
N ILE A 89 29.60 0.54 -7.69
CA ILE A 89 29.39 0.11 -6.30
C ILE A 89 30.67 -0.43 -5.64
N GLY A 90 31.58 -1.03 -6.43
CA GLY A 90 32.91 -1.44 -5.96
C GLY A 90 33.82 -0.27 -5.55
N MET A 91 33.37 0.98 -5.69
CA MET A 91 34.08 2.15 -5.15
C MET A 91 33.76 2.39 -3.68
N VAL A 92 32.63 1.86 -3.19
CA VAL A 92 32.07 2.17 -1.86
C VAL A 92 31.60 0.93 -1.08
N ASP A 93 31.78 -0.28 -1.62
CA ASP A 93 31.39 -1.53 -0.95
C ASP A 93 32.41 -1.99 0.11
N ASP A 94 33.65 -1.49 0.08
CA ASP A 94 34.60 -1.60 1.18
C ASP A 94 35.60 -0.42 1.23
N ALA A 95 36.78 -0.60 1.81
CA ALA A 95 37.81 0.43 1.93
C ALA A 95 38.72 0.55 0.70
N ASP A 96 38.63 -0.36 -0.27
CA ASP A 96 39.40 -0.36 -1.51
C ASP A 96 38.52 0.04 -2.71
N PRO A 97 38.55 1.31 -3.16
CA PRO A 97 37.66 1.80 -4.21
C PRO A 97 38.01 1.28 -5.62
N THR A 98 39.05 0.45 -5.75
CA THR A 98 39.55 -0.06 -7.02
C THR A 98 38.97 -1.43 -7.39
N THR A 99 38.35 -2.13 -6.43
CA THR A 99 37.86 -3.50 -6.63
C THR A 99 36.51 -3.72 -5.98
N PHE A 100 35.65 -4.49 -6.65
CA PHE A 100 34.41 -4.98 -6.05
C PHE A 100 34.66 -6.10 -5.03
N ASN A 101 34.12 -5.98 -3.83
CA ASN A 101 34.23 -6.95 -2.75
C ASN A 101 33.20 -8.09 -2.91
N ALA A 102 33.59 -9.12 -3.65
CA ALA A 102 32.77 -10.31 -3.88
C ALA A 102 32.41 -11.09 -2.59
N THR A 103 33.22 -10.97 -1.52
CA THR A 103 32.93 -11.66 -0.26
C THR A 103 31.75 -10.98 0.45
N ARG A 104 31.80 -9.66 0.57
CA ARG A 104 30.73 -8.86 1.16
C ARG A 104 29.45 -8.91 0.32
N ALA A 105 29.59 -8.94 -1.00
CA ALA A 105 28.47 -9.19 -1.91
C ALA A 105 27.80 -10.55 -1.69
N ALA A 106 28.58 -11.59 -1.37
CA ALA A 106 28.06 -12.91 -1.05
C ALA A 106 27.41 -12.98 0.34
N GLU A 107 27.79 -12.09 1.27
CA GLU A 107 27.11 -11.90 2.55
C GLU A 107 25.72 -11.25 2.37
N GLY A 108 25.56 -10.45 1.31
CA GLY A 108 24.30 -9.83 0.92
C GLY A 108 24.16 -8.40 1.44
N TYR A 109 23.64 -7.52 0.59
CA TYR A 109 23.23 -6.15 0.91
C TYR A 109 22.29 -5.64 -0.19
N SER A 110 21.62 -4.53 0.04
CA SER A 110 20.74 -3.89 -0.94
C SER A 110 21.46 -2.76 -1.68
N ILE A 111 21.24 -2.68 -2.99
CA ILE A 111 21.72 -1.62 -3.88
C ILE A 111 20.52 -0.77 -4.28
N ILE A 112 20.43 0.43 -3.73
CA ILE A 112 19.36 1.38 -3.99
C ILE A 112 19.85 2.38 -5.02
N ILE A 113 19.17 2.47 -6.16
CA ILE A 113 19.45 3.43 -7.23
C ILE A 113 18.31 4.43 -7.26
N ARG A 114 18.61 5.70 -7.04
CA ARG A 114 17.62 6.77 -6.84
C ARG A 114 17.71 7.84 -7.92
N ALA A 115 16.56 8.16 -8.49
CA ALA A 115 16.38 9.28 -9.41
C ALA A 115 16.08 10.60 -8.66
N THR A 116 16.23 11.75 -9.33
CA THR A 116 16.01 13.07 -8.68
C THR A 116 14.56 13.40 -8.33
N ASP A 117 13.61 12.59 -8.79
CA ASP A 117 12.21 12.63 -8.37
C ASP A 117 11.90 11.66 -7.21
N TRP A 118 12.95 11.16 -6.53
CA TRP A 118 12.85 10.27 -5.36
C TRP A 118 12.23 8.90 -5.66
N HIS A 119 12.26 8.51 -6.94
CA HIS A 119 11.89 7.17 -7.35
C HIS A 119 13.09 6.23 -7.23
N ASP A 120 12.86 5.06 -6.62
CA ASP A 120 13.92 4.10 -6.30
C ASP A 120 13.78 2.79 -7.11
N ARG A 121 14.92 2.19 -7.39
CA ARG A 121 15.06 0.79 -7.79
C ARG A 121 16.01 0.10 -6.84
N ILE A 122 15.64 -1.09 -6.38
CA ILE A 122 16.42 -1.87 -5.43
C ILE A 122 16.86 -3.16 -6.13
N PHE A 123 18.14 -3.48 -6.02
CA PHE A 123 18.79 -4.67 -6.56
C PHE A 123 19.62 -5.35 -5.47
N SER A 124 19.92 -6.63 -5.68
CA SER A 124 20.89 -7.37 -4.88
C SER A 124 22.21 -7.53 -5.65
N PRO A 125 23.37 -7.60 -4.97
CA PRO A 125 24.64 -8.00 -5.57
C PRO A 125 24.57 -9.34 -6.30
N SER A 126 23.65 -10.23 -5.92
CA SER A 126 23.43 -11.50 -6.62
C SER A 126 22.83 -11.33 -8.02
N ASP A 127 22.20 -10.19 -8.30
CA ASP A 127 21.65 -9.87 -9.62
C ASP A 127 22.73 -9.40 -10.60
N LEU A 128 23.88 -8.95 -10.09
CA LEU A 128 24.90 -8.30 -10.90
C LEU A 128 25.81 -9.30 -11.63
N THR A 129 25.80 -9.21 -12.95
CA THR A 129 26.88 -9.72 -13.78
C THR A 129 27.94 -8.63 -14.01
N ASP A 130 29.09 -9.00 -14.59
CA ASP A 130 30.19 -8.05 -14.81
C ASP A 130 29.80 -6.92 -15.79
N THR A 131 28.88 -7.18 -16.73
CA THR A 131 28.53 -6.25 -17.83
C THR A 131 27.04 -6.06 -18.05
N GLY A 132 26.17 -6.80 -17.36
CA GLY A 132 24.73 -6.82 -17.63
C GLY A 132 23.95 -5.62 -17.12
N PHE A 133 24.57 -4.79 -16.28
CA PHE A 133 24.00 -3.55 -15.74
C PHE A 133 24.90 -2.36 -16.13
N CYS A 134 24.41 -1.53 -17.05
CA CYS A 134 25.08 -0.36 -17.57
C CYS A 134 24.42 0.92 -17.04
N VAL A 135 25.18 1.71 -16.28
CA VAL A 135 24.82 3.10 -15.98
C VAL A 135 25.34 3.96 -17.13
N ALA A 136 24.46 4.30 -18.06
CA ALA A 136 24.79 5.03 -19.28
C ALA A 136 24.64 6.54 -19.13
N ASP A 137 25.53 7.29 -19.76
CA ASP A 137 25.49 8.76 -19.93
C ASP A 137 25.26 9.17 -21.40
N SER A 138 25.25 8.19 -22.31
CA SER A 138 25.17 8.42 -23.76
C SER A 138 24.37 7.33 -24.49
N VAL A 139 23.71 7.73 -25.59
CA VAL A 139 22.97 6.85 -26.49
C VAL A 139 23.25 7.22 -27.95
N ASN A 140 23.47 6.22 -28.80
CA ASN A 140 23.76 6.37 -30.24
C ASN A 140 24.92 7.34 -30.53
N GLY A 141 25.94 7.36 -29.66
CA GLY A 141 27.10 8.23 -29.77
C GLY A 141 26.87 9.70 -29.37
N GLY A 142 25.66 10.05 -28.89
CA GLY A 142 25.30 11.38 -28.39
C GLY A 142 24.88 11.36 -26.91
N LEU A 143 24.57 12.54 -26.37
CA LEU A 143 24.03 12.68 -25.01
C LEU A 143 22.66 12.01 -24.89
N LEU A 144 22.31 11.57 -23.68
CA LEU A 144 20.98 11.10 -23.38
C LEU A 144 19.92 12.20 -23.64
N PRO A 145 18.74 11.84 -24.19
CA PRO A 145 17.62 12.77 -24.22
C PRO A 145 17.21 13.16 -22.79
N LYS A 146 16.63 14.34 -22.62
CA LYS A 146 16.13 14.76 -21.29
C LYS A 146 14.99 13.87 -20.79
N GLN A 147 14.14 13.42 -21.72
CA GLN A 147 12.99 12.57 -21.44
C GLN A 147 12.67 11.68 -22.64
N ASP A 148 12.00 10.55 -22.40
CA ASP A 148 11.32 9.72 -23.40
C ASP A 148 9.94 9.35 -22.86
N GLY A 149 8.89 9.79 -23.55
CA GLY A 149 7.54 9.84 -22.97
C GLY A 149 7.52 10.66 -21.67
N ASP A 150 6.98 10.06 -20.61
CA ASP A 150 6.89 10.65 -19.26
C ASP A 150 8.14 10.38 -18.40
N ILE A 151 9.12 9.62 -18.91
CA ILE A 151 10.31 9.18 -18.16
C ILE A 151 11.43 10.20 -18.34
N LYS A 152 11.95 10.75 -17.24
CA LYS A 152 13.19 11.54 -17.25
C LYS A 152 14.39 10.62 -17.40
N ILE A 153 15.30 10.93 -18.32
CA ILE A 153 16.41 10.04 -18.71
C ILE A 153 17.77 10.63 -18.32
N ALA A 154 18.07 11.86 -18.73
CA ALA A 154 19.35 12.50 -18.43
C ALA A 154 19.47 12.86 -16.93
N PRO A 155 20.68 12.87 -16.35
CA PRO A 155 21.98 12.72 -17.00
C PRO A 155 22.51 11.28 -17.07
N LEU A 156 21.93 10.35 -16.31
CA LEU A 156 22.33 8.95 -16.25
C LEU A 156 21.11 8.03 -16.29
N ILE A 157 21.20 6.89 -16.97
CA ILE A 157 20.17 5.86 -17.04
C ILE A 157 20.75 4.47 -16.78
N LEU A 158 20.04 3.64 -16.01
CA LEU A 158 20.32 2.22 -15.85
C LEU A 158 19.62 1.42 -16.94
N VAL A 159 20.42 0.75 -17.76
CA VAL A 159 19.99 -0.15 -18.84
C VAL A 159 20.91 -1.37 -18.89
N GLY A 160 20.50 -2.44 -19.55
CA GLY A 160 21.36 -3.60 -19.74
C GLY A 160 20.60 -4.88 -20.03
N GLU A 161 21.31 -5.93 -20.43
CA GLU A 161 20.71 -7.23 -20.78
C GLU A 161 20.16 -7.97 -19.54
N ASP A 162 20.75 -7.72 -18.36
CA ASP A 162 20.36 -8.36 -17.11
C ASP A 162 19.46 -7.47 -16.24
N VAL A 163 19.17 -6.24 -16.69
CA VAL A 163 18.20 -5.37 -16.01
C VAL A 163 16.79 -5.91 -16.27
N PRO A 164 16.01 -6.28 -15.24
CA PRO A 164 14.68 -6.83 -15.46
C PRO A 164 13.75 -5.85 -16.20
N PRO A 165 12.78 -6.35 -17.00
CA PRO A 165 11.81 -5.50 -17.68
C PRO A 165 11.10 -4.53 -16.70
N GLY A 166 11.07 -3.24 -17.02
CA GLY A 166 10.46 -2.20 -16.18
C GLY A 166 11.31 -1.71 -14.99
N MET A 167 12.46 -2.34 -14.74
CA MET A 167 13.39 -1.94 -13.67
C MET A 167 14.46 -0.92 -14.12
N GLY A 168 14.50 -0.56 -15.40
CA GLY A 168 15.29 0.58 -15.88
C GLY A 168 14.88 1.86 -15.17
N ILE A 169 15.85 2.72 -14.86
CA ILE A 169 15.65 3.98 -14.15
C ILE A 169 16.55 5.06 -14.75
N GLY A 170 15.98 6.19 -15.14
CA GLY A 170 16.69 7.35 -15.67
C GLY A 170 16.87 8.44 -14.63
N ASN A 171 17.63 9.47 -14.96
CA ASN A 171 17.84 10.66 -14.13
C ASN A 171 18.40 10.31 -12.73
N ILE A 172 19.31 9.33 -12.72
CA ILE A 172 19.99 8.79 -11.51
C ILE A 172 20.97 9.81 -10.97
N MET A 173 20.92 10.12 -9.67
CA MET A 173 21.95 10.93 -8.99
C MET A 173 22.51 10.30 -7.72
N ASP A 174 21.93 9.21 -7.23
CA ASP A 174 22.36 8.54 -6.02
C ASP A 174 22.32 7.02 -6.19
N ILE A 175 23.38 6.35 -5.73
CA ILE A 175 23.47 4.90 -5.58
C ILE A 175 23.94 4.62 -4.16
N THR A 176 23.07 4.00 -3.35
CA THR A 176 23.32 3.71 -1.95
C THR A 176 23.35 2.21 -1.71
N LEU A 177 24.39 1.74 -1.02
CA LEU A 177 24.51 0.37 -0.51
C LEU A 177 24.08 0.37 0.96
N THR A 178 23.21 -0.57 1.33
CA THR A 178 22.72 -0.68 2.71
C THR A 178 22.55 -2.14 3.12
N GLY A 179 22.67 -2.42 4.42
CA GLY A 179 22.62 -3.76 4.99
C GLY A 179 23.78 -4.00 5.93
N ALA A 180 23.68 -5.04 6.76
CA ALA A 180 24.65 -5.32 7.83
C ALA A 180 26.06 -5.51 7.29
N ALA A 181 26.18 -6.09 6.09
CA ALA A 181 27.46 -6.27 5.40
C ALA A 181 28.12 -4.94 5.05
N ILE A 182 27.38 -3.84 4.84
CA ILE A 182 27.90 -2.53 4.46
C ILE A 182 28.13 -1.64 5.68
N THR A 183 27.14 -1.48 6.54
CA THR A 183 27.22 -0.50 7.64
C THR A 183 28.12 -0.96 8.78
N GLY A 184 28.41 -2.26 8.88
CA GLY A 184 29.16 -2.85 9.99
C GLY A 184 28.41 -2.77 11.33
N GLU A 185 27.25 -2.11 11.34
CA GLU A 185 26.27 -2.21 12.39
C GLU A 185 25.64 -3.59 12.25
N THR A 186 25.69 -4.40 13.31
CA THR A 186 24.68 -5.44 13.49
C THR A 186 23.36 -4.69 13.61
N GLU A 187 22.71 -4.43 12.48
CA GLU A 187 21.40 -3.80 12.44
C GLU A 187 20.51 -4.49 13.48
N GLY A 188 19.81 -3.64 14.27
CA GLY A 188 19.00 -4.10 15.38
C GLY A 188 18.15 -5.30 14.96
N ALA A 189 18.12 -6.32 15.82
CA ALA A 189 17.31 -7.52 15.61
C ALA A 189 15.91 -7.14 15.13
N VAL A 190 15.59 -7.44 13.86
CA VAL A 190 14.23 -7.25 13.33
C VAL A 190 13.36 -8.26 14.06
N SER A 191 12.49 -7.75 14.91
CA SER A 191 11.73 -8.55 15.86
C SER A 191 10.25 -8.32 15.68
N VAL A 192 9.46 -9.36 15.93
CA VAL A 192 8.01 -9.35 15.89
C VAL A 192 7.51 -9.66 17.29
N THR A 193 6.58 -8.85 17.78
CA THR A 193 5.93 -9.07 19.07
C THR A 193 4.60 -9.77 18.84
N VAL A 194 4.44 -10.96 19.43
CA VAL A 194 3.18 -11.70 19.41
C VAL A 194 2.48 -11.46 20.74
N ILE A 195 1.21 -11.06 20.70
CA ILE A 195 0.41 -10.66 21.85
C ILE A 195 -0.91 -11.41 21.81
N ARG A 196 -1.34 -11.95 22.94
CA ARG A 196 -2.69 -12.45 23.14
C ARG A 196 -3.40 -11.59 24.17
N TYR A 197 -4.55 -11.05 23.79
CA TYR A 197 -5.41 -10.29 24.67
C TYR A 197 -6.43 -11.19 25.40
N ASP A 198 -7.03 -10.65 26.45
CA ASP A 198 -8.17 -11.25 27.14
C ASP A 198 -9.45 -11.16 26.32
N GLU A 199 -10.53 -11.79 26.80
CA GLU A 199 -11.80 -11.85 26.07
C GLU A 199 -12.43 -10.47 25.81
N GLU A 200 -12.06 -9.46 26.59
CA GLU A 200 -12.51 -8.07 26.44
C GLU A 200 -11.60 -7.27 25.47
N GLY A 201 -10.47 -7.84 25.02
CA GLY A 201 -9.50 -7.19 24.14
C GLY A 201 -8.70 -6.07 24.80
N GLY A 202 -8.82 -5.91 26.12
CA GLY A 202 -8.35 -4.74 26.87
C GLY A 202 -7.12 -4.99 27.73
N ASN A 203 -6.77 -6.24 28.03
CA ASN A 203 -5.57 -6.59 28.78
C ASN A 203 -4.76 -7.70 28.10
N VAL A 204 -3.44 -7.63 28.20
CA VAL A 204 -2.53 -8.66 27.66
C VAL A 204 -2.50 -9.88 28.58
N LEU A 205 -2.92 -11.04 28.09
CA LEU A 205 -2.81 -12.32 28.79
C LEU A 205 -1.41 -12.92 28.67
N ASN A 206 -0.82 -12.83 27.49
CA ASN A 206 0.51 -13.34 27.21
C ASN A 206 1.13 -12.56 26.05
N ALA A 207 2.44 -12.34 26.10
CA ALA A 207 3.17 -11.69 25.02
C ALA A 207 4.60 -12.22 24.96
N THR A 208 5.15 -12.29 23.76
CA THR A 208 6.56 -12.59 23.53
C THR A 208 7.07 -11.78 22.34
N THR A 209 8.36 -11.47 22.34
CA THR A 209 9.03 -10.84 21.21
C THR A 209 10.08 -11.80 20.67
N VAL A 210 10.02 -12.09 19.38
CA VAL A 210 10.94 -13.00 18.70
C VAL A 210 11.67 -12.28 17.57
N ASP A 211 12.99 -12.48 17.51
CA ASP A 211 13.85 -11.99 16.43
C ASP A 211 13.73 -12.91 15.19
N CYS A 212 13.79 -12.33 14.00
CA CYS A 212 13.67 -13.08 12.73
C CYS A 212 14.76 -14.14 12.54
N ARG A 213 15.98 -13.95 13.07
CA ARG A 213 17.03 -15.00 13.02
C ARG A 213 16.68 -16.13 13.96
N TRP A 214 16.16 -15.82 15.15
CA TRP A 214 15.61 -16.84 16.05
C TRP A 214 14.50 -17.64 15.38
N MET A 215 13.54 -16.98 14.70
CA MET A 215 12.46 -17.66 13.96
C MET A 215 13.02 -18.63 12.92
N ARG A 216 13.96 -18.16 12.08
CA ARG A 216 14.64 -19.01 11.08
C ARG A 216 15.32 -20.23 11.69
N ASP A 217 15.98 -20.05 12.83
CA ASP A 217 16.82 -21.09 13.44
C ASP A 217 16.02 -22.11 14.28
N HIS A 218 14.81 -21.76 14.73
CA HIS A 218 14.04 -22.55 15.71
C HIS A 218 12.64 -22.97 15.25
N LEU A 219 12.07 -22.33 14.22
CA LEU A 219 10.73 -22.63 13.71
C LEU A 219 10.80 -23.26 12.30
N PRO A 220 9.77 -24.03 11.89
CA PRO A 220 9.69 -24.56 10.54
C PRO A 220 9.81 -23.46 9.48
N ILE A 221 10.63 -23.72 8.46
CA ILE A 221 10.80 -22.82 7.31
C ILE A 221 9.79 -23.20 6.23
N HIS A 222 9.05 -22.21 5.78
CA HIS A 222 8.09 -22.28 4.68
C HIS A 222 8.56 -21.41 3.50
N GLY A 223 8.22 -21.82 2.29
CA GLY A 223 8.78 -21.25 1.06
C GLY A 223 10.21 -21.74 0.79
N ASP A 224 10.72 -21.44 -0.41
CA ASP A 224 11.98 -21.98 -0.92
C ASP A 224 12.91 -20.90 -1.52
N SER A 225 12.51 -19.63 -1.48
CA SER A 225 13.18 -18.52 -2.16
C SER A 225 13.45 -18.77 -3.65
N ALA A 226 12.62 -19.58 -4.31
CA ALA A 226 12.70 -19.88 -5.73
C ALA A 226 11.33 -19.79 -6.43
N THR A 227 10.28 -20.24 -5.77
CA THR A 227 8.89 -20.21 -6.24
C THR A 227 8.29 -18.83 -6.02
N PHE A 228 7.79 -18.21 -7.08
CA PHE A 228 7.15 -16.90 -7.02
C PHE A 228 5.73 -17.02 -6.49
N TYR A 229 5.39 -16.23 -5.47
CA TYR A 229 4.04 -16.06 -4.97
C TYR A 229 3.56 -14.63 -5.26
N SER A 230 2.34 -14.51 -5.76
CA SER A 230 1.73 -13.24 -6.16
C SER A 230 0.47 -12.93 -5.38
N PHE A 231 0.28 -11.66 -4.99
CA PHE A 231 -1.04 -11.13 -4.69
C PHE A 231 -1.54 -10.30 -5.86
N GLN A 232 -2.77 -10.56 -6.28
CA GLN A 232 -3.37 -9.82 -7.38
C GLN A 232 -3.68 -8.36 -7.00
N GLY A 233 -3.29 -7.42 -7.85
CA GLY A 233 -3.71 -6.02 -7.73
C GLY A 233 -5.12 -5.75 -8.28
N PRO A 234 -5.57 -4.49 -8.32
CA PRO A 234 -6.84 -4.12 -8.93
C PRO A 234 -6.83 -4.42 -10.44
N THR A 235 -8.00 -4.78 -10.99
CA THR A 235 -8.14 -5.20 -12.39
C THR A 235 -8.14 -4.02 -13.37
N PHE A 236 -8.51 -2.83 -12.90
CA PHE A 236 -8.78 -1.64 -13.72
C PHE A 236 -9.77 -1.89 -14.88
N ASP A 237 -10.63 -2.90 -14.72
CA ASP A 237 -11.62 -3.31 -15.69
C ASP A 237 -13.00 -3.26 -15.04
N THR A 238 -13.80 -2.26 -15.40
CA THR A 238 -15.14 -2.05 -14.82
C THR A 238 -16.13 -3.15 -15.22
N ALA A 239 -15.83 -3.97 -16.24
CA ALA A 239 -16.64 -5.12 -16.62
C ALA A 239 -16.23 -6.41 -15.89
N ASP A 240 -15.06 -6.43 -15.25
CA ASP A 240 -14.47 -7.61 -14.59
C ASP A 240 -13.70 -7.19 -13.34
N LEU A 241 -14.43 -6.80 -12.29
CA LEU A 241 -13.87 -6.30 -11.04
C LEU A 241 -13.14 -7.38 -10.24
N TRP A 242 -13.68 -8.61 -10.21
CA TRP A 242 -13.18 -9.70 -9.38
C TRP A 242 -12.20 -10.61 -10.10
N ASN A 243 -12.17 -10.59 -11.45
CA ASN A 243 -11.29 -11.40 -12.28
C ASN A 243 -11.17 -12.86 -11.81
N PRO A 244 -12.22 -13.70 -11.99
CA PRO A 244 -12.21 -15.10 -11.55
C PRO A 244 -11.11 -15.99 -12.16
N ALA A 245 -10.42 -15.52 -13.19
CA ALA A 245 -9.28 -16.20 -13.80
C ALA A 245 -7.94 -15.85 -13.13
N GLU A 246 -7.91 -14.81 -12.29
CA GLU A 246 -6.77 -14.36 -11.50
C GLU A 246 -5.50 -14.16 -12.33
N ASP A 247 -5.67 -13.56 -13.52
CA ASP A 247 -4.65 -13.42 -14.56
C ASP A 247 -4.28 -11.95 -14.85
N LYS A 248 -4.84 -10.99 -14.11
CA LYS A 248 -4.59 -9.55 -14.26
C LYS A 248 -3.74 -8.98 -13.12
N ASN A 249 -2.77 -8.11 -13.44
CA ASN A 249 -2.02 -7.32 -12.45
C ASN A 249 -1.31 -8.14 -11.35
N LEU A 250 -0.67 -9.25 -11.74
CA LEU A 250 0.00 -10.19 -10.84
C LEU A 250 1.39 -9.74 -10.36
N GLU A 251 1.98 -8.74 -11.02
CA GLU A 251 3.31 -8.20 -10.68
C GLU A 251 3.25 -7.15 -9.55
N LYS A 252 2.05 -6.80 -9.05
CA LYS A 252 1.88 -5.75 -8.04
C LYS A 252 2.58 -6.11 -6.72
N VAL A 253 2.42 -7.34 -6.26
CA VAL A 253 3.19 -7.94 -5.17
C VAL A 253 3.56 -9.34 -5.65
N ARG A 254 4.82 -9.53 -6.01
CA ARG A 254 5.33 -10.80 -6.53
C ARG A 254 6.75 -11.02 -6.06
N GLU A 255 6.93 -12.00 -5.19
CA GLU A 255 8.21 -12.28 -4.55
C GLU A 255 8.42 -13.79 -4.39
N THR A 256 9.62 -14.19 -3.98
CA THR A 256 9.98 -15.58 -3.66
C THR A 256 10.26 -15.68 -2.16
N PRO A 257 9.20 -15.72 -1.32
CA PRO A 257 9.36 -15.61 0.13
C PRO A 257 9.96 -16.87 0.76
N ARG A 258 10.71 -16.66 1.85
CA ARG A 258 10.95 -17.63 2.91
C ARG A 258 10.51 -17.03 4.23
N GLY A 259 9.86 -17.85 5.05
CA GLY A 259 9.23 -17.39 6.28
C GLY A 259 8.87 -18.50 7.23
N THR A 260 8.11 -18.14 8.25
CA THR A 260 7.56 -19.05 9.24
C THR A 260 6.03 -18.99 9.19
N ALA A 261 5.34 -20.10 9.46
CA ALA A 261 3.89 -20.08 9.54
C ALA A 261 3.42 -19.13 10.66
N ILE A 262 2.41 -18.31 10.38
CA ILE A 262 1.87 -17.37 11.36
C ILE A 262 1.23 -18.12 12.55
N SER A 263 0.70 -19.33 12.31
CA SER A 263 0.19 -20.21 13.37
C SER A 263 1.28 -20.58 14.38
N ASP A 264 2.51 -20.89 13.92
CA ASP A 264 3.61 -21.24 14.82
C ASP A 264 4.03 -20.06 15.71
N LEU A 265 3.92 -18.83 15.18
CA LEU A 265 4.16 -17.60 15.94
C LEU A 265 3.04 -17.38 16.96
N CYS A 266 1.78 -17.58 16.58
CA CYS A 266 0.64 -17.48 17.48
C CYS A 266 0.71 -18.49 18.63
N ASP A 267 1.19 -19.71 18.36
CA ASP A 267 1.34 -20.78 19.36
C ASP A 267 2.31 -20.42 20.49
N LEU A 268 3.26 -19.50 20.25
CA LEU A 268 4.18 -19.01 21.29
C LEU A 268 3.46 -18.30 22.46
N VAL A 269 2.27 -17.76 22.22
CA VAL A 269 1.43 -17.11 23.24
C VAL A 269 0.18 -17.91 23.61
N GLY A 270 0.14 -19.19 23.23
CA GLY A 270 -0.97 -20.10 23.50
C GLY A 270 -1.97 -20.26 22.35
N GLY A 271 -1.64 -19.75 21.16
CA GLY A 271 -2.38 -19.93 19.92
C GLY A 271 -3.72 -19.19 19.86
N MET A 272 -4.33 -19.24 18.67
CA MET A 272 -5.69 -18.77 18.45
C MET A 272 -6.72 -19.88 18.74
N GLN A 273 -7.96 -19.50 19.03
CA GLN A 273 -9.13 -20.38 19.08
C GLN A 273 -10.09 -20.07 17.92
N GLU A 274 -11.00 -20.99 17.62
CA GLU A 274 -12.02 -20.77 16.59
C GLU A 274 -12.79 -19.48 16.87
N GLY A 275 -12.84 -18.62 15.86
CA GLY A 275 -13.43 -17.29 15.93
C GLY A 275 -12.49 -16.16 16.38
N ASP A 276 -11.31 -16.45 16.93
CA ASP A 276 -10.35 -15.40 17.26
C ASP A 276 -9.93 -14.65 15.98
N GLU A 277 -9.65 -13.36 16.12
CA GLU A 277 -9.13 -12.50 15.07
C GLU A 277 -7.65 -12.24 15.32
N LEU A 278 -6.84 -12.34 14.28
CA LEU A 278 -5.45 -11.92 14.28
C LEU A 278 -5.32 -10.57 13.59
N ARG A 279 -4.84 -9.58 14.33
CA ARG A 279 -4.44 -8.27 13.81
C ARG A 279 -2.92 -8.24 13.59
N MET A 280 -2.50 -7.91 12.38
CA MET A 280 -1.10 -7.73 12.00
C MET A 280 -0.83 -6.25 11.81
N THR A 281 0.02 -5.69 12.67
CA THR A 281 0.33 -4.26 12.68
C THR A 281 1.75 -4.04 12.15
N SER A 282 1.86 -3.25 11.09
CA SER A 282 3.11 -2.79 10.51
C SER A 282 3.76 -1.69 11.36
N THR A 283 5.08 -1.51 11.28
CA THR A 283 5.81 -0.38 11.90
C THR A 283 5.29 0.98 11.44
N ASP A 284 4.60 0.96 10.32
CA ASP A 284 4.00 2.09 9.64
C ASP A 284 2.52 2.30 10.07
N GLY A 285 2.01 1.50 11.02
CA GLY A 285 0.64 1.57 11.52
C GLY A 285 -0.40 0.97 10.58
N TYR A 286 -0.03 0.47 9.40
CA TYR A 286 -0.95 -0.27 8.55
C TYR A 286 -1.35 -1.59 9.21
N VAL A 287 -2.63 -1.93 9.12
CA VAL A 287 -3.22 -3.08 9.78
C VAL A 287 -3.91 -4.01 8.79
N VAL A 288 -3.58 -5.30 8.89
CA VAL A 288 -4.33 -6.39 8.25
C VAL A 288 -4.87 -7.33 9.30
N GLU A 289 -6.17 -7.63 9.20
CA GLU A 289 -6.86 -8.56 10.08
C GLU A 289 -7.26 -9.81 9.31
N LEU A 290 -7.15 -10.95 9.97
CA LEU A 290 -7.48 -12.27 9.44
C LEU A 290 -8.12 -13.11 10.55
N MET A 291 -9.04 -13.99 10.18
CA MET A 291 -9.69 -14.87 11.15
C MET A 291 -8.85 -16.10 11.45
N TYR A 292 -9.19 -16.77 12.55
CA TYR A 292 -8.70 -18.11 12.88
C TYR A 292 -8.62 -19.04 11.67
N GLU A 293 -9.65 -19.07 10.82
CA GLU A 293 -9.69 -19.96 9.66
C GLU A 293 -8.61 -19.61 8.64
N ASN A 294 -8.23 -18.35 8.49
CA ASN A 294 -7.17 -17.96 7.58
C ASN A 294 -5.78 -18.39 8.09
N ILE A 295 -5.63 -18.63 9.39
CA ILE A 295 -4.33 -18.94 10.02
C ILE A 295 -4.19 -20.44 10.33
N TYR A 296 -5.18 -21.06 10.98
CA TYR A 296 -5.12 -22.43 11.48
C TYR A 296 -5.82 -23.46 10.57
N THR A 297 -6.84 -23.04 9.81
CA THR A 297 -7.57 -23.94 8.90
C THR A 297 -7.80 -23.30 7.52
N PRO A 298 -6.73 -22.82 6.85
CA PRO A 298 -6.87 -22.07 5.61
C PRO A 298 -7.55 -22.92 4.54
N LYS A 299 -8.41 -22.27 3.76
CA LYS A 299 -8.99 -22.91 2.57
C LYS A 299 -7.86 -23.26 1.60
N GLU A 300 -8.04 -24.36 0.87
CA GLU A 300 -7.01 -24.91 -0.03
C GLU A 300 -6.45 -23.86 -1.00
N LYS A 301 -7.31 -23.00 -1.55
CA LYS A 301 -6.92 -21.92 -2.47
C LYS A 301 -5.96 -20.90 -1.86
N GLN A 302 -6.11 -20.58 -0.57
CA GLN A 302 -5.22 -19.66 0.13
C GLN A 302 -3.89 -20.33 0.48
N GLY A 303 -3.93 -21.59 0.93
CA GLY A 303 -2.76 -22.24 1.50
C GLY A 303 -2.28 -21.58 2.81
N THR A 304 -1.08 -21.96 3.25
CA THR A 304 -0.54 -21.52 4.54
C THR A 304 -0.21 -20.03 4.53
N ALA A 305 -0.70 -19.30 5.55
CA ALA A 305 -0.27 -17.93 5.82
C ALA A 305 1.09 -17.94 6.52
N ILE A 306 2.08 -17.28 5.92
CA ILE A 306 3.44 -17.16 6.45
C ILE A 306 3.80 -15.71 6.70
N LEU A 307 4.68 -15.50 7.69
CA LEU A 307 5.40 -14.25 7.85
C LEU A 307 6.79 -14.42 7.23
N ALA A 308 6.98 -13.84 6.05
CA ALA A 308 8.22 -13.88 5.29
C ALA A 308 9.25 -12.91 5.88
N TRP A 309 10.41 -13.43 6.27
CA TRP A 309 11.55 -12.66 6.77
C TRP A 309 12.71 -12.63 5.76
N GLU A 310 12.53 -13.24 4.59
CA GLU A 310 13.49 -13.23 3.50
C GLU A 310 12.77 -13.30 2.14
N THR A 311 13.34 -12.63 1.13
CA THR A 311 13.03 -12.88 -0.28
C THR A 311 14.33 -13.08 -1.06
N LYS A 312 14.29 -13.78 -2.19
CA LYS A 312 15.49 -13.90 -3.04
C LYS A 312 16.01 -12.55 -3.53
N LYS A 313 15.08 -11.62 -3.82
CA LYS A 313 15.37 -10.33 -4.44
C LYS A 313 16.10 -9.39 -3.47
N GLU A 314 15.70 -9.38 -2.20
CA GLU A 314 16.20 -8.41 -1.23
C GLU A 314 17.02 -9.05 -0.11
N GLY A 315 17.04 -10.38 0.00
CA GLY A 315 17.77 -11.10 1.04
C GLY A 315 16.96 -11.26 2.33
N PHE A 316 17.66 -11.57 3.42
CA PHE A 316 17.10 -11.72 4.76
C PHE A 316 16.83 -10.34 5.38
N VAL A 317 15.95 -10.21 6.37
CA VAL A 317 15.78 -8.93 7.08
C VAL A 317 17.05 -8.57 7.89
N PRO A 318 17.46 -7.30 7.94
CA PRO A 318 16.76 -6.11 7.44
C PRO A 318 17.06 -5.74 5.97
N GLU A 319 17.92 -6.48 5.26
CA GLU A 319 18.19 -6.22 3.84
C GLU A 319 16.90 -6.29 3.01
N TYR A 320 15.97 -7.18 3.39
CA TYR A 320 14.59 -7.15 2.94
C TYR A 320 13.86 -5.89 3.41
N THR A 321 13.80 -4.87 2.55
CA THR A 321 13.17 -3.56 2.86
C THR A 321 11.66 -3.64 3.08
N GLY A 322 11.04 -4.74 2.62
CA GLY A 322 9.67 -5.08 2.97
C GLY A 322 9.49 -5.54 4.41
N GLY A 323 10.56 -5.79 5.16
CA GLY A 323 10.51 -6.33 6.52
C GLY A 323 9.73 -7.65 6.62
N PRO A 324 9.39 -8.11 7.83
CA PRO A 324 8.49 -9.25 8.00
C PRO A 324 7.16 -8.98 7.27
N ALA A 325 6.77 -9.82 6.32
CA ALA A 325 5.64 -9.56 5.43
C ALA A 325 4.70 -10.76 5.29
N LEU A 326 3.39 -10.52 5.17
CA LEU A 326 2.40 -11.58 4.98
C LEU A 326 2.49 -12.14 3.55
N PHE A 327 2.60 -13.46 3.44
CA PHE A 327 2.35 -14.19 2.20
C PHE A 327 1.41 -15.38 2.41
N PHE A 328 0.59 -15.66 1.40
CA PHE A 328 -0.18 -16.89 1.30
C PHE A 328 0.51 -17.85 0.34
N LEU A 329 0.79 -19.07 0.80
CA LEU A 329 1.41 -20.10 -0.02
C LEU A 329 0.36 -20.86 -0.85
N SER A 330 -0.37 -20.13 -1.70
CA SER A 330 -1.41 -20.69 -2.59
C SER A 330 -0.85 -21.82 -3.46
N PRO A 331 -1.60 -22.91 -3.69
CA PRO A 331 -1.13 -24.05 -4.49
C PRO A 331 -0.75 -23.72 -5.94
N ASP A 332 -1.42 -22.75 -6.55
CA ASP A 332 -1.13 -22.23 -7.90
C ASP A 332 -0.22 -20.99 -7.87
N HIS A 333 0.25 -20.62 -6.68
CA HIS A 333 1.15 -19.53 -6.38
C HIS A 333 0.60 -18.13 -6.65
N VAL A 334 -0.72 -18.01 -6.80
CA VAL A 334 -1.43 -16.73 -6.88
C VAL A 334 -2.47 -16.70 -5.76
N PHE A 335 -2.51 -15.62 -4.99
CA PHE A 335 -3.65 -15.30 -4.15
C PHE A 335 -4.38 -14.13 -4.78
N GLY A 336 -5.42 -14.44 -5.54
CA GLY A 336 -6.12 -13.45 -6.35
C GLY A 336 -7.32 -12.79 -5.68
N ASN A 337 -7.98 -11.93 -6.44
CA ASN A 337 -9.17 -11.22 -5.97
C ASN A 337 -10.33 -12.20 -5.74
N GLN A 338 -10.42 -13.27 -6.54
CA GLN A 338 -11.44 -14.30 -6.38
C GLN A 338 -11.13 -15.20 -5.17
N ASP A 339 -9.87 -15.51 -4.91
CA ASP A 339 -9.44 -16.22 -3.70
C ASP A 339 -9.73 -15.41 -2.45
N MET A 340 -9.42 -14.10 -2.44
CA MET A 340 -9.80 -13.21 -1.34
C MET A 340 -11.32 -13.30 -1.09
N LYS A 341 -12.12 -13.20 -2.15
CA LYS A 341 -13.58 -13.31 -2.06
C LYS A 341 -14.05 -14.62 -1.43
N GLU A 342 -13.37 -15.71 -1.73
CA GLU A 342 -13.77 -17.06 -1.31
C GLU A 342 -13.15 -17.47 0.03
N CYS A 343 -11.98 -16.95 0.37
CA CYS A 343 -11.17 -17.41 1.51
C CYS A 343 -11.23 -16.49 2.71
N THR A 344 -11.55 -15.20 2.54
CA THR A 344 -11.67 -14.25 3.64
C THR A 344 -13.11 -13.79 3.83
N ASP A 345 -13.44 -13.36 5.05
CA ASP A 345 -14.72 -12.73 5.34
C ASP A 345 -14.86 -11.42 4.53
N PRO A 346 -16.06 -11.08 4.00
CA PRO A 346 -16.29 -9.84 3.28
C PRO A 346 -15.78 -8.56 3.96
N GLY A 347 -15.79 -8.51 5.30
CA GLY A 347 -15.26 -7.38 6.05
C GLY A 347 -13.74 -7.17 5.94
N TYR A 348 -13.00 -8.18 5.49
CA TYR A 348 -11.55 -8.09 5.25
C TYR A 348 -11.20 -7.92 3.77
N TRP A 349 -12.19 -7.82 2.88
CA TRP A 349 -11.92 -7.55 1.49
C TRP A 349 -11.26 -6.19 1.34
N ARG A 350 -10.20 -6.15 0.53
CA ARG A 350 -9.44 -4.93 0.27
C ARG A 350 -9.83 -4.36 -1.08
N TYR A 351 -9.95 -3.04 -1.10
CA TYR A 351 -10.36 -2.30 -2.27
C TYR A 351 -9.35 -1.19 -2.59
N TYR A 352 -9.19 -0.94 -3.88
CA TYR A 352 -8.49 0.20 -4.44
C TYR A 352 -9.52 1.07 -5.15
N TRP A 353 -9.73 2.29 -4.66
CA TRP A 353 -10.60 3.25 -5.33
C TRP A 353 -9.83 3.90 -6.49
N CYS A 354 -10.49 4.06 -7.63
CA CYS A 354 -9.95 4.82 -8.76
C CYS A 354 -11.08 5.21 -9.71
N ALA A 355 -11.08 6.48 -10.15
CA ALA A 355 -11.97 6.99 -11.18
C ALA A 355 -13.46 6.66 -10.96
N GLY A 356 -13.93 6.74 -9.70
CA GLY A 356 -15.32 6.46 -9.36
C GLY A 356 -15.67 4.98 -9.22
N THR A 357 -14.68 4.09 -9.21
CA THR A 357 -14.88 2.64 -9.09
C THR A 357 -14.06 2.07 -7.93
N SER A 358 -14.68 1.18 -7.14
CA SER A 358 -14.02 0.41 -6.09
C SER A 358 -13.58 -0.94 -6.66
N TYR A 359 -12.27 -1.12 -6.88
CA TYR A 359 -11.71 -2.36 -7.40
C TYR A 359 -11.23 -3.27 -6.26
N PRO A 360 -11.70 -4.51 -6.15
CA PRO A 360 -11.08 -5.51 -5.29
C PRO A 360 -9.58 -5.62 -5.59
N SER A 361 -8.76 -5.75 -4.55
CA SER A 361 -7.31 -5.90 -4.68
C SER A 361 -6.75 -6.72 -3.52
N ALA A 362 -6.54 -8.01 -3.74
CA ALA A 362 -5.90 -8.92 -2.79
C ALA A 362 -4.52 -8.42 -2.34
N ALA A 363 -3.80 -7.67 -3.18
CA ALA A 363 -2.54 -7.02 -2.83
C ALA A 363 -2.64 -6.06 -1.63
N GLY A 364 -3.85 -5.61 -1.26
CA GLY A 364 -4.05 -4.85 -0.02
C GLY A 364 -3.88 -5.70 1.25
N LEU A 365 -3.91 -7.03 1.16
CA LEU A 365 -3.64 -7.93 2.29
C LEU A 365 -2.14 -8.16 2.50
N ALA A 366 -1.30 -7.84 1.52
CA ALA A 366 0.16 -8.03 1.58
C ALA A 366 0.84 -6.98 2.47
N VAL A 367 0.53 -7.00 3.77
CA VAL A 367 1.18 -6.15 4.77
C VAL A 367 2.67 -6.46 4.85
N ARG A 368 3.46 -5.40 4.97
CA ARG A 368 4.92 -5.38 5.04
C ARG A 368 5.35 -4.76 6.36
N ASN A 369 6.59 -4.95 6.77
CA ASN A 369 7.17 -4.41 8.00
C ASN A 369 6.34 -4.70 9.25
N VAL A 370 5.77 -5.91 9.35
CA VAL A 370 4.97 -6.34 10.49
C VAL A 370 5.82 -6.32 11.76
N GLU A 371 5.42 -5.53 12.74
CA GLU A 371 6.05 -5.46 14.07
C GLU A 371 5.25 -6.20 15.16
N LYS A 372 3.92 -6.34 14.98
CA LYS A 372 3.04 -6.98 15.95
C LYS A 372 2.06 -7.94 15.31
N LEU A 373 1.85 -9.06 16.00
CA LEU A 373 0.80 -10.04 15.77
C LEU A 373 -0.07 -10.09 17.02
N GLU A 374 -1.30 -9.63 16.91
CA GLU A 374 -2.19 -9.38 18.04
C GLU A 374 -3.44 -10.27 17.92
N ILE A 375 -3.58 -11.22 18.85
CA ILE A 375 -4.71 -12.15 18.90
C ILE A 375 -5.81 -11.56 19.79
N TYR A 376 -6.95 -11.27 19.18
CA TYR A 376 -8.16 -10.80 19.85
C TYR A 376 -9.20 -11.93 19.89
N PRO A 377 -9.68 -12.34 21.08
CA PRO A 377 -10.66 -13.42 21.17
C PRO A 377 -12.03 -13.07 20.57
N HIS A 378 -12.70 -14.07 19.97
CA HIS A 378 -14.01 -13.92 19.29
C HIS A 378 -15.13 -13.26 20.12
N LYS A 379 -15.06 -13.25 21.46
CA LYS A 379 -16.19 -12.83 22.30
C LYS A 379 -16.66 -11.38 22.10
N GLN A 380 -15.97 -10.58 21.30
CA GLN A 380 -16.54 -9.33 20.80
C GLN A 380 -17.64 -9.62 19.78
N ALA A 381 -18.92 -9.52 20.17
CA ALA A 381 -20.01 -9.62 19.19
C ALA A 381 -19.83 -8.58 18.08
N ASP A 382 -20.07 -9.04 16.85
CA ASP A 382 -20.20 -8.17 15.71
C ASP A 382 -21.44 -7.27 15.86
N TRP A 383 -21.33 -6.07 15.30
CA TRP A 383 -22.41 -5.11 15.21
C TRP A 383 -22.37 -4.40 13.85
N ILE A 384 -23.52 -3.83 13.48
CA ILE A 384 -23.69 -3.07 12.25
C ILE A 384 -24.31 -1.72 12.63
N LEU A 385 -23.67 -0.63 12.23
CA LEU A 385 -24.28 0.69 12.21
C LEU A 385 -25.05 0.85 10.90
N ASN A 386 -26.36 1.05 10.98
CA ASN A 386 -27.19 1.28 9.80
C ASN A 386 -27.28 2.79 9.52
N LEU A 387 -26.98 3.20 8.28
CA LEU A 387 -26.99 4.58 7.85
C LEU A 387 -28.06 4.80 6.79
N SER A 388 -28.89 5.82 6.97
CA SER A 388 -29.94 6.17 6.01
C SER A 388 -30.04 7.67 5.82
N GLY A 389 -29.99 8.13 4.57
CA GLY A 389 -30.13 9.53 4.18
C GLY A 389 -30.51 9.64 2.70
N TYR A 390 -29.73 10.39 1.93
CA TYR A 390 -29.81 10.37 0.47
C TYR A 390 -29.48 8.98 -0.08
N LEU A 391 -28.52 8.30 0.55
CA LEU A 391 -28.19 6.89 0.32
C LEU A 391 -28.55 6.04 1.54
N ALA A 392 -28.64 4.72 1.35
CA ALA A 392 -28.70 3.76 2.44
C ALA A 392 -27.42 2.92 2.41
N ALA A 393 -26.80 2.74 3.57
CA ALA A 393 -25.58 1.97 3.75
C ALA A 393 -25.57 1.30 5.11
N SER A 394 -24.65 0.37 5.29
CA SER A 394 -24.35 -0.25 6.58
C SER A 394 -22.84 -0.22 6.76
N ILE A 395 -22.38 0.14 7.96
CA ILE A 395 -20.97 0.05 8.35
C ILE A 395 -20.88 -1.04 9.40
N SER A 396 -20.18 -2.12 9.06
CA SER A 396 -19.86 -3.18 10.02
C SER A 396 -18.86 -2.68 11.06
N LYS A 397 -18.80 -3.35 12.22
CA LYS A 397 -17.76 -3.16 13.25
C LYS A 397 -16.36 -3.07 12.63
N LYS A 398 -16.04 -4.03 11.75
CA LYS A 398 -14.74 -4.15 11.09
C LYS A 398 -14.45 -2.95 10.19
N GLU A 399 -15.39 -2.53 9.35
CA GLU A 399 -15.22 -1.34 8.50
C GLU A 399 -15.03 -0.06 9.33
N PHE A 400 -15.75 0.06 10.45
CA PHE A 400 -15.58 1.17 11.38
C PHE A 400 -14.17 1.22 11.97
N GLU A 401 -13.69 0.08 12.51
CA GLU A 401 -12.37 -0.04 13.13
C GLU A 401 -11.22 0.12 12.13
N GLN A 402 -11.38 -0.39 10.91
CA GLN A 402 -10.46 -0.11 9.79
C GLN A 402 -10.41 1.39 9.48
N GLY A 403 -11.58 2.06 9.44
CA GLY A 403 -11.66 3.51 9.29
C GLY A 403 -10.82 4.25 10.33
N LEU A 404 -10.90 3.86 11.61
CA LEU A 404 -10.11 4.44 12.70
C LEU A 404 -8.60 4.22 12.49
N SER A 405 -8.18 3.03 12.05
CA SER A 405 -6.75 2.71 11.83
C SER A 405 -6.10 3.58 10.75
N CYS A 406 -6.83 3.90 9.67
CA CYS A 406 -6.37 4.80 8.62
C CYS A 406 -6.21 6.27 9.11
N GLY A 407 -6.87 6.63 10.20
CA GLY A 407 -6.98 7.98 10.74
C GLY A 407 -5.72 8.55 11.37
N GLU A 408 -4.76 7.71 11.78
CA GLU A 408 -3.50 8.16 12.38
C GLU A 408 -2.48 8.68 11.34
N ARG A 409 -2.67 8.37 10.04
CA ARG A 409 -1.69 8.70 9.00
C ARG A 409 -2.10 9.70 7.92
N ALA A 410 -3.39 9.89 7.60
CA ALA A 410 -3.71 10.67 6.40
C ALA A 410 -5.01 11.50 6.40
N HIS A 411 -6.07 11.13 7.13
CA HIS A 411 -7.40 11.76 6.90
C HIS A 411 -8.23 12.09 8.16
N GLY A 412 -7.69 11.89 9.38
CA GLY A 412 -8.31 12.33 10.63
C GLY A 412 -9.54 11.53 11.08
N HIS A 413 -9.67 10.28 10.62
CA HIS A 413 -10.79 9.38 10.90
C HIS A 413 -10.87 8.90 12.36
N ALA A 414 -9.79 9.03 13.14
CA ALA A 414 -9.78 8.74 14.57
C ALA A 414 -9.52 10.02 15.37
N VAL A 415 -10.30 10.21 16.44
CA VAL A 415 -10.12 11.28 17.42
C VAL A 415 -10.26 10.69 18.82
N THR A 416 -9.47 11.21 19.74
CA THR A 416 -9.56 10.90 21.17
C THR A 416 -10.12 12.09 21.94
N TYR A 417 -10.99 11.83 22.91
CA TYR A 417 -11.56 12.82 23.83
C TYR A 417 -11.39 12.34 25.27
N THR A 418 -10.93 13.20 26.17
CA THR A 418 -10.88 12.90 27.61
C THR A 418 -11.98 13.67 28.32
N ASP A 419 -12.84 12.96 29.04
CA ASP A 419 -13.90 13.59 29.82
C ASP A 419 -13.43 14.10 31.20
N ASP A 420 -14.33 14.78 31.91
CA ASP A 420 -14.06 15.36 33.23
C ASP A 420 -13.76 14.30 34.31
N ASP A 421 -14.20 13.06 34.09
CA ASP A 421 -13.92 11.91 34.98
C ASP A 421 -12.57 11.24 34.66
N GLY A 422 -11.91 11.67 33.58
CA GLY A 422 -10.60 11.21 33.15
C GLY A 422 -10.64 10.00 32.22
N HIS A 423 -11.81 9.57 31.75
CA HIS A 423 -11.94 8.50 30.78
C HIS A 423 -11.52 8.98 29.38
N VAL A 424 -10.72 8.19 28.68
CA VAL A 424 -10.23 8.48 27.33
C VAL A 424 -11.05 7.73 26.30
N TRP A 425 -11.90 8.44 25.59
CA TRP A 425 -12.75 7.92 24.53
C TRP A 425 -12.05 7.97 23.18
N LYS A 426 -12.14 6.92 22.35
CA LYS A 426 -11.61 6.88 20.98
C LYS A 426 -12.71 6.49 19.98
N GLY A 427 -12.77 7.20 18.85
CA GLY A 427 -13.81 6.99 17.85
C GLY A 427 -13.68 7.85 16.60
N MET A 428 -14.74 7.87 15.80
CA MET A 428 -14.84 8.58 14.52
C MET A 428 -15.66 9.87 14.68
N PRO A 429 -15.23 11.00 14.11
CA PRO A 429 -16.06 12.20 14.03
C PRO A 429 -17.40 11.93 13.34
N LEU A 430 -18.50 12.34 13.97
CA LEU A 430 -19.86 12.06 13.49
C LEU A 430 -20.09 12.55 12.05
N TYR A 431 -19.52 13.71 11.67
CA TYR A 431 -19.69 14.24 10.32
C TYR A 431 -19.10 13.35 9.22
N MET A 432 -18.10 12.52 9.53
CA MET A 432 -17.54 11.59 8.56
C MET A 432 -18.52 10.47 8.24
N LEU A 433 -19.17 9.91 9.26
CA LEU A 433 -20.24 8.92 9.09
C LEU A 433 -21.43 9.50 8.33
N VAL A 434 -21.78 10.77 8.60
CA VAL A 434 -22.84 11.47 7.86
C VAL A 434 -22.50 11.62 6.37
N GLY A 435 -21.25 11.92 6.02
CA GLY A 435 -20.82 12.03 4.62
C GLY A 435 -21.00 10.76 3.79
N TRP A 436 -21.10 9.57 4.41
CA TRP A 436 -21.40 8.35 3.66
C TRP A 436 -22.78 8.34 2.98
N VAL A 437 -23.73 9.13 3.50
CA VAL A 437 -25.14 9.07 3.11
C VAL A 437 -25.80 10.44 2.90
N ASP A 438 -25.07 11.55 3.00
CA ASP A 438 -25.66 12.90 2.91
C ASP A 438 -25.90 13.39 1.47
N ASP A 439 -25.21 12.82 0.48
CA ASP A 439 -25.50 12.97 -0.94
C ASP A 439 -25.06 11.75 -1.77
N ALA A 440 -24.90 11.91 -3.09
CA ALA A 440 -24.51 10.83 -4.01
C ALA A 440 -23.00 10.49 -3.99
N CYS A 441 -22.16 11.27 -3.30
CA CYS A 441 -20.71 11.17 -3.29
C CYS A 441 -20.22 10.47 -2.01
N GLN A 442 -20.08 9.15 -2.04
CA GLN A 442 -19.62 8.38 -0.88
C GLN A 442 -18.12 8.52 -0.58
N HIS A 443 -17.29 8.86 -1.59
CA HIS A 443 -15.83 9.00 -1.45
C HIS A 443 -15.21 9.72 -2.66
N ASP A 444 -14.27 10.66 -2.45
CA ASP A 444 -13.42 11.25 -3.52
C ASP A 444 -11.98 11.49 -3.03
N GLU A 445 -11.05 10.69 -3.52
CA GLU A 445 -9.62 10.74 -3.19
C GLU A 445 -8.83 11.82 -3.95
N ASN A 446 -9.40 12.40 -5.02
CA ASN A 446 -8.70 13.32 -5.93
C ASN A 446 -8.94 14.81 -5.60
N LEU A 447 -9.63 15.10 -4.50
CA LEU A 447 -9.96 16.47 -4.12
C LEU A 447 -9.34 16.84 -2.78
N VAL A 448 -8.53 17.91 -2.81
CA VAL A 448 -7.76 18.50 -1.70
C VAL A 448 -8.64 18.96 -0.50
N ASP A 449 -9.95 18.68 -0.52
CA ASP A 449 -10.94 19.15 0.47
C ASP A 449 -11.93 18.07 0.98
N ASN A 450 -11.74 16.78 0.68
CA ASN A 450 -12.58 15.67 1.14
C ASN A 450 -14.10 15.93 0.96
N LYS A 451 -14.57 15.86 -0.30
CA LYS A 451 -15.96 16.19 -0.67
C LYS A 451 -17.01 15.11 -0.37
N ALA A 452 -16.64 14.02 0.30
CA ALA A 452 -17.61 13.01 0.74
C ALA A 452 -18.65 13.60 1.71
N TYR A 453 -18.29 14.63 2.49
CA TYR A 453 -19.25 15.35 3.32
C TYR A 453 -19.75 16.62 2.64
N ASN A 454 -21.07 16.74 2.47
CA ASN A 454 -21.69 17.89 1.82
C ASN A 454 -21.82 19.09 2.77
N VAL A 455 -20.75 19.87 2.85
CA VAL A 455 -20.68 21.11 3.66
C VAL A 455 -21.79 22.12 3.30
N THR A 456 -22.28 22.11 2.05
CA THR A 456 -23.35 23.04 1.63
C THR A 456 -24.70 22.64 2.24
N LEU A 457 -25.04 21.36 2.23
CA LEU A 457 -26.22 20.86 2.93
C LEU A 457 -26.08 21.09 4.43
N ALA A 458 -24.92 20.73 4.99
CA ALA A 458 -24.64 20.89 6.42
C ALA A 458 -24.84 22.33 6.90
N LYS A 459 -24.20 23.30 6.22
CA LYS A 459 -24.24 24.72 6.58
C LYS A 459 -25.64 25.34 6.56
N ASN A 460 -26.54 24.81 5.73
CA ASN A 460 -27.88 25.35 5.54
C ASN A 460 -28.96 24.56 6.28
N ASP A 461 -28.58 23.72 7.26
CA ASP A 461 -29.49 22.82 7.97
C ASP A 461 -30.34 21.98 7.01
N GLY A 462 -29.72 21.48 5.94
CA GLY A 462 -30.39 20.70 4.91
C GLY A 462 -30.95 19.36 5.42
N TYR A 463 -30.47 18.88 6.56
CA TYR A 463 -30.99 17.69 7.24
C TYR A 463 -30.81 17.78 8.76
N THR A 464 -31.61 17.01 9.49
CA THR A 464 -31.40 16.70 10.90
C THR A 464 -30.72 15.33 10.99
N VAL A 465 -29.60 15.25 11.70
CA VAL A 465 -28.93 14.00 12.05
C VAL A 465 -29.63 13.39 13.25
N VAL A 466 -30.02 12.13 13.16
CA VAL A 466 -30.72 11.38 14.20
C VAL A 466 -29.92 10.12 14.51
N LEU A 467 -29.53 9.94 15.77
CA LEU A 467 -28.92 8.71 16.26
C LEU A 467 -29.94 7.98 17.12
N GLU A 468 -30.05 6.67 16.93
CA GLU A 468 -30.98 5.80 17.65
C GLU A 468 -30.24 4.57 18.16
N ASN A 469 -30.54 4.18 19.40
CA ASN A 469 -30.01 2.96 20.03
C ASN A 469 -30.99 1.78 19.93
N ALA A 470 -30.55 0.59 20.36
CA ALA A 470 -31.35 -0.62 20.30
C ALA A 470 -32.65 -0.57 21.15
N ASP A 471 -32.68 0.28 22.17
CA ASP A 471 -33.84 0.49 23.05
C ASP A 471 -34.86 1.49 22.48
N GLY A 472 -34.52 2.17 21.39
CA GLY A 472 -35.35 3.16 20.71
C GLY A 472 -35.22 4.59 21.26
N ASP A 473 -34.22 4.85 22.11
CA ASP A 473 -33.86 6.21 22.51
C ASP A 473 -33.19 6.93 21.34
N ILE A 474 -33.47 8.24 21.24
CA ILE A 474 -33.05 9.05 20.11
C ILE A 474 -32.43 10.36 20.60
N VAL A 475 -31.29 10.72 19.99
CA VAL A 475 -30.72 12.07 20.03
C VAL A 475 -30.60 12.63 18.63
N SER A 476 -30.70 13.94 18.49
CA SER A 476 -30.67 14.60 17.18
C SER A 476 -29.95 15.94 17.17
N PHE A 477 -29.40 16.29 16.02
CA PHE A 477 -28.61 17.49 15.76
C PHE A 477 -29.02 18.11 14.43
N PRO A 478 -29.19 19.44 14.31
CA PRO A 478 -29.21 20.09 13.01
C PRO A 478 -27.85 19.91 12.32
N SER A 479 -27.84 19.75 10.99
CA SER A 479 -26.61 19.44 10.27
C SER A 479 -25.51 20.50 10.41
N SER A 480 -25.85 21.75 10.71
CA SER A 480 -24.87 22.81 10.93
C SER A 480 -24.06 22.64 12.23
N GLU A 481 -24.61 21.98 13.24
CA GLU A 481 -23.96 21.79 14.56
C GLU A 481 -22.75 20.86 14.49
N ILE A 482 -22.86 19.82 13.66
CA ILE A 482 -21.80 18.83 13.48
C ILE A 482 -20.86 19.15 12.31
N MET A 483 -21.05 20.29 11.63
CA MET A 483 -20.37 20.61 10.38
C MET A 483 -18.85 20.64 10.53
N ARG A 484 -18.18 19.57 10.06
CA ARG A 484 -16.74 19.33 10.25
C ARG A 484 -16.29 19.44 11.72
N ASN A 485 -17.21 19.18 12.64
CA ASN A 485 -16.95 19.24 14.06
C ASN A 485 -16.29 17.93 14.50
N ARG A 486 -15.05 18.03 15.00
CA ARG A 486 -14.28 16.89 15.47
C ARG A 486 -14.54 16.56 16.94
N ASP A 487 -15.41 17.31 17.59
CA ASP A 487 -15.73 17.18 19.01
C ASP A 487 -17.11 16.53 19.22
N HIS A 488 -17.73 16.04 18.15
CA HIS A 488 -18.84 15.08 18.18
C HIS A 488 -18.33 13.73 17.69
N LEU A 489 -18.12 12.78 18.59
CA LEU A 489 -17.48 11.50 18.32
C LEU A 489 -18.45 10.36 18.53
N VAL A 490 -18.59 9.52 17.50
CA VAL A 490 -19.15 8.18 17.66
C VAL A 490 -18.00 7.27 18.06
N VAL A 491 -18.03 6.73 19.26
CA VAL A 491 -16.93 6.01 19.90
C VAL A 491 -17.27 4.53 20.05
N ASN A 492 -16.25 3.67 19.88
CA ASN A 492 -16.33 2.22 20.13
C ASN A 492 -15.35 1.77 21.24
N GLN A 493 -14.59 2.72 21.81
CA GLN A 493 -13.56 2.46 22.79
C GLN A 493 -13.53 3.51 23.92
N ALA A 494 -13.23 3.06 25.13
CA ALA A 494 -12.90 3.88 26.30
C ALA A 494 -11.68 3.30 27.02
N ASP A 495 -10.76 4.17 27.44
CA ASP A 495 -9.51 3.81 28.14
C ASP A 495 -8.70 2.73 27.42
N ASN A 496 -8.63 2.83 26.09
CA ASN A 496 -8.01 1.84 25.19
C ASN A 496 -8.65 0.44 25.25
N ARG A 497 -9.91 0.33 25.66
CA ARG A 497 -10.68 -0.92 25.67
C ARG A 497 -11.94 -0.78 24.84
N THR A 498 -12.34 -1.84 24.15
CA THR A 498 -13.65 -1.91 23.50
C THR A 498 -14.75 -2.08 24.54
N PHE A 499 -15.99 -1.76 24.17
CA PHE A 499 -17.12 -1.93 25.06
C PHE A 499 -17.46 -3.41 25.25
N GLY A 500 -17.70 -3.82 26.49
CA GLY A 500 -18.17 -5.18 26.80
C GLY A 500 -19.58 -5.40 26.24
N ILE A 501 -19.81 -6.56 25.61
CA ILE A 501 -21.09 -6.90 24.94
C ILE A 501 -22.32 -6.80 25.83
N ASP A 502 -22.18 -7.08 27.12
CA ASP A 502 -23.27 -7.05 28.10
C ASP A 502 -23.48 -5.65 28.72
N SER A 503 -22.74 -4.64 28.27
CA SER A 503 -22.84 -3.26 28.77
C SER A 503 -23.80 -2.43 27.93
N ASP A 504 -24.58 -1.56 28.57
CA ASP A 504 -25.55 -0.67 27.91
C ASP A 504 -24.90 0.28 26.88
N ILE A 505 -23.58 0.53 27.00
CA ILE A 505 -22.81 1.36 26.07
C ILE A 505 -22.48 0.68 24.74
N TRP A 506 -22.56 -0.65 24.68
CA TRP A 506 -22.29 -1.42 23.48
C TRP A 506 -23.43 -1.29 22.46
N PRO A 507 -23.17 -1.15 21.14
CA PRO A 507 -21.86 -1.27 20.48
C PRO A 507 -21.11 0.05 20.27
N LEU A 508 -21.82 1.18 20.25
CA LEU A 508 -21.30 2.50 19.93
C LEU A 508 -21.95 3.54 20.84
N ALA A 509 -21.22 4.61 21.16
CA ALA A 509 -21.75 5.71 21.96
C ALA A 509 -21.41 7.07 21.35
N LEU A 510 -22.17 8.12 21.68
CA LEU A 510 -21.84 9.49 21.32
C LEU A 510 -21.17 10.20 22.50
N ARG A 511 -19.96 10.69 22.28
CA ARG A 511 -19.14 11.43 23.25
C ARG A 511 -18.41 12.59 22.56
N GLY A 512 -17.79 13.48 23.32
CA GLY A 512 -16.93 14.54 22.79
C GLY A 512 -17.17 15.90 23.46
N GLU A 513 -16.20 16.80 23.36
CA GLU A 513 -16.20 18.10 24.05
C GLU A 513 -17.39 18.98 23.66
N ALA A 514 -17.89 18.85 22.43
CA ALA A 514 -19.03 19.62 21.95
C ALA A 514 -20.37 18.90 22.11
N VAL A 515 -20.41 17.70 22.71
CA VAL A 515 -21.65 16.93 22.93
C VAL A 515 -22.24 17.30 24.31
N PRO A 516 -23.42 17.96 24.37
CA PRO A 516 -24.09 18.22 25.64
C PRO A 516 -24.45 16.91 26.37
N ALA A 517 -24.47 16.93 27.70
CA ALA A 517 -24.75 15.74 28.51
C ALA A 517 -26.12 15.10 28.17
N GLU A 518 -27.14 15.92 27.87
CA GLU A 518 -28.47 15.48 27.44
C GLU A 518 -28.53 14.90 26.02
N LYS A 519 -27.43 15.00 25.26
CA LYS A 519 -27.27 14.47 23.91
C LYS A 519 -26.34 13.26 23.84
N MET A 520 -25.68 12.90 24.94
CA MET A 520 -24.95 11.64 25.02
C MET A 520 -25.93 10.49 24.88
N ILE A 521 -25.56 9.50 24.07
CA ILE A 521 -26.36 8.30 23.84
C ILE A 521 -25.42 7.09 23.80
N ASP A 522 -25.92 5.99 24.32
CA ASP A 522 -25.25 4.70 24.47
C ASP A 522 -25.96 3.67 23.60
N GLY A 523 -25.23 2.67 23.10
CA GLY A 523 -25.80 1.57 22.31
C GLY A 523 -26.32 1.94 20.93
N ILE A 524 -25.72 2.93 20.26
CA ILE A 524 -26.13 3.40 18.93
C ILE A 524 -26.08 2.26 17.90
N THR A 525 -27.19 2.05 17.19
CA THR A 525 -27.30 1.07 16.09
C THR A 525 -27.69 1.71 14.76
N THR A 526 -28.21 2.94 14.79
CA THR A 526 -28.76 3.60 13.61
C THR A 526 -28.37 5.07 13.56
N LEU A 527 -28.01 5.55 12.37
CA LEU A 527 -27.83 6.96 12.02
C LEU A 527 -28.76 7.30 10.84
N THR A 528 -29.67 8.25 11.03
CA THR A 528 -30.62 8.70 10.00
C THR A 528 -30.48 10.19 9.74
N LEU A 529 -30.45 10.58 8.46
CA LEU A 529 -30.56 11.97 8.00
C LEU A 529 -32.00 12.25 7.58
N VAL A 530 -32.67 13.11 8.33
CA VAL A 530 -34.05 13.55 8.03
C VAL A 530 -33.96 14.89 7.32
N TYR A 531 -34.21 14.90 6.01
CA TYR A 531 -34.29 16.12 5.22
C TYR A 531 -35.63 16.81 5.51
N ASP A 532 -35.59 18.09 5.83
CA ASP A 532 -36.80 18.90 5.87
C ASP A 532 -37.47 18.82 4.49
N ALA A 533 -38.78 18.55 4.45
CA ALA A 533 -39.51 18.35 3.20
C ALA A 533 -39.27 19.50 2.23
N ALA A 534 -38.48 19.27 1.18
CA ALA A 534 -38.29 20.25 0.12
C ALA A 534 -39.63 20.49 -0.61
N PRO A 535 -39.96 21.73 -1.01
CA PRO A 535 -41.09 21.97 -1.90
C PRO A 535 -40.85 21.20 -3.20
N SER A 536 -41.87 20.44 -3.61
CA SER A 536 -41.83 19.59 -4.81
C SER A 536 -41.52 20.41 -6.07
N SER A 537 -40.26 20.42 -6.51
CA SER A 537 -39.89 20.52 -7.93
C SER A 537 -38.37 20.50 -8.12
N SER A 538 -37.82 19.40 -8.61
CA SER A 538 -37.00 19.39 -9.83
C SER A 538 -36.76 17.95 -10.27
N ALA A 539 -36.58 17.77 -11.57
CA ALA A 539 -36.77 16.53 -12.30
C ALA A 539 -35.88 15.37 -11.83
N LYS A 540 -36.49 14.19 -11.79
CA LYS A 540 -35.84 12.87 -11.72
C LYS A 540 -34.80 12.77 -12.85
N PRO A 541 -33.49 12.63 -12.57
CA PRO A 541 -32.56 12.14 -13.58
C PRO A 541 -32.92 10.69 -13.87
N ASP A 542 -32.84 10.29 -15.14
CA ASP A 542 -33.18 8.95 -15.60
C ASP A 542 -32.53 7.88 -14.71
N ALA A 543 -33.38 6.95 -14.25
CA ALA A 543 -32.95 5.81 -13.47
C ALA A 543 -31.94 4.99 -14.28
N MET A 544 -30.69 4.97 -13.84
CA MET A 544 -29.83 3.82 -14.11
C MET A 544 -30.42 2.61 -13.37
N PRO A 545 -30.41 1.41 -13.97
CA PRO A 545 -30.89 0.22 -13.29
C PRO A 545 -30.03 -0.02 -12.05
N ALA A 546 -30.69 -0.21 -10.91
CA ALA A 546 -30.04 -0.65 -9.68
C ALA A 546 -29.21 -1.92 -9.94
N PRO A 547 -27.98 -2.03 -9.40
CA PRO A 547 -27.39 -3.35 -9.22
C PRO A 547 -28.31 -4.16 -8.29
N PHE A 548 -28.49 -5.43 -8.65
CA PHE A 548 -29.50 -6.35 -8.15
C PHE A 548 -29.77 -6.33 -6.63
N PRO A 549 -31.03 -6.51 -6.20
CA PRO A 549 -31.38 -6.64 -4.79
C PRO A 549 -31.05 -8.05 -4.30
N TRP A 550 -30.23 -8.16 -3.25
CA TRP A 550 -30.28 -9.35 -2.40
C TRP A 550 -31.55 -9.26 -1.56
N GLY A 551 -32.55 -10.04 -1.95
CA GLY A 551 -33.73 -10.26 -1.12
C GLY A 551 -33.34 -11.00 0.15
N ALA A 552 -33.41 -10.31 1.29
CA ALA A 552 -33.49 -10.95 2.58
C ALA A 552 -34.78 -11.80 2.62
N VAL A 553 -34.62 -13.13 2.56
CA VAL A 553 -35.70 -14.04 2.92
C VAL A 553 -35.83 -14.00 4.43
N ILE A 554 -36.84 -13.27 4.91
CA ILE A 554 -37.33 -13.37 6.29
C ILE A 554 -37.94 -14.76 6.44
N ALA A 555 -37.19 -15.69 7.06
CA ALA A 555 -37.75 -16.89 7.65
C ALA A 555 -38.08 -16.58 9.11
N GLY A 556 -39.29 -16.07 9.35
CA GLY A 556 -39.86 -16.00 10.69
C GLY A 556 -40.13 -17.42 11.21
N LEU A 557 -39.38 -17.83 12.24
CA LEU A 557 -39.75 -18.96 13.09
C LEU A 557 -40.28 -18.40 14.41
N THR A 558 -41.60 -18.20 14.45
CA THR A 558 -42.37 -18.08 15.69
C THR A 558 -42.44 -19.45 16.36
N LEU A 559 -41.65 -19.68 17.41
CA LEU A 559 -41.78 -20.87 18.24
C LEU A 559 -42.97 -20.68 19.20
N ALA A 560 -44.18 -20.95 18.71
CA ALA A 560 -45.35 -21.13 19.56
C ALA A 560 -45.29 -22.52 20.21
N GLY A 561 -45.29 -22.54 21.54
CA GLY A 561 -45.30 -23.77 22.33
C GLY A 561 -46.51 -24.65 22.04
N TYR A 562 -46.26 -25.96 21.97
CA TYR A 562 -47.32 -26.94 22.16
C TYR A 562 -46.84 -28.05 23.10
N ILE A 563 -47.43 -28.02 24.30
CA ILE A 563 -47.40 -29.08 25.30
C ILE A 563 -48.08 -30.31 24.71
N LEU A 564 -47.39 -31.44 24.63
CA LEU A 564 -48.03 -32.75 24.55
C LEU A 564 -47.34 -33.73 25.51
N ARG A 565 -48.02 -33.93 26.66
CA ARG A 565 -47.86 -35.05 27.58
C ARG A 565 -47.89 -36.37 26.79
N ARG A 566 -46.98 -37.29 27.12
CA ARG A 566 -47.23 -38.73 26.95
C ARG A 566 -47.47 -39.37 28.31
N HIS A 567 -48.59 -40.06 28.37
CA HIS A 567 -49.01 -40.97 29.44
C HIS A 567 -48.16 -42.24 29.45
N SER A 568 -48.09 -42.83 30.66
CA SER A 568 -47.47 -44.09 31.11
C SER A 568 -45.99 -44.02 31.42
#